data_AF-A0A257M0E9-F1
#
_entry.id   AF-A0A257M0E9-F1
#
_cell.length_a   1.000
_cell.length_b   1.000
_cell.length_c   1.000
_cell.angle_alpha   90.00
_cell.angle_beta   90.00
_cell.angle_gamma   90.00
#
_symmetry.space_group_name_H-M   'P 1'
#
loop_
_entity.id
_entity.type
_entity.pdbx_description
1 polymer ?
#
loop_
_entity_poly.entity_id
_entity_poly.type
_entity_poly.pdbx_seq_one_letter_code
_entity_poly.pdbx_strand_id
1 'polypeptide(L)' 'GILARHTGKTVEQIEHDSDRDNYMSAEESVAYGLVDKVLESRKQLPDAVIAAIDEKRPEA' A
#
# COMPACT_ATOMS: atom_id res chain seq x y z
N GLY A 1 15.89 1.42 -8.40
CA GLY A 1 14.90 2.35 -7.79
C GLY A 1 14.41 1.81 -6.47
N ILE A 2 13.92 2.68 -5.57
CA ILE A 2 13.36 2.28 -4.26
C ILE A 2 12.18 1.31 -4.46
N LEU A 3 11.26 1.63 -5.37
CA LEU A 3 10.08 0.82 -5.65
C LEU A 3 10.45 -0.61 -6.10
N ALA A 4 11.32 -0.76 -7.10
CA ALA A 4 11.77 -2.07 -7.60
C ALA A 4 12.30 -3.00 -6.49
N ARG A 5 13.02 -2.45 -5.51
CA ARG A 5 13.55 -3.22 -4.37
C ARG A 5 12.44 -3.78 -3.48
N HIS A 6 11.36 -3.02 -3.28
CA HIS A 6 10.30 -3.37 -2.35
C HIS A 6 9.15 -4.14 -3.01
N THR A 7 8.91 -3.94 -4.31
CA THR A 7 7.87 -4.63 -5.07
C THR A 7 8.35 -5.93 -5.72
N GLY A 8 9.66 -6.16 -5.80
CA GLY A 8 10.24 -7.30 -6.52
C GLY A 8 10.13 -7.20 -8.04
N LYS A 9 9.78 -6.03 -8.58
CA LYS A 9 9.73 -5.73 -10.02
C LYS A 9 11.08 -5.23 -10.53
N THR A 10 11.32 -5.31 -11.83
CA THR A 10 12.53 -4.71 -12.42
C THR A 10 12.41 -3.19 -12.47
N VAL A 11 13.55 -2.50 -12.60
CA VAL A 11 13.56 -1.03 -12.69
C VAL A 11 12.84 -0.55 -13.94
N GLU A 12 13.01 -1.26 -15.05
CA GLU A 12 12.38 -0.96 -16.34
C GLU A 12 10.85 -1.08 -16.27
N GLN A 13 10.32 -2.07 -15.53
CA GLN A 13 8.89 -2.20 -15.31
C GLN A 13 8.33 -1.03 -14.50
N ILE A 14 9.02 -0.65 -13.41
CA ILE A 14 8.61 0.51 -12.61
C ILE A 14 8.62 1.79 -13.43
N GLU A 15 9.65 2.00 -14.25
CA GLU A 15 9.76 3.20 -15.10
C GLU A 15 8.62 3.27 -16.13
N HIS A 16 8.31 2.15 -16.79
CA HIS A 16 7.19 2.09 -17.73
C HIS A 16 5.84 2.34 -17.04
N ASP A 17 5.62 1.67 -15.90
CA ASP A 17 4.36 1.78 -15.16
C ASP A 17 4.19 3.16 -14.50
N SER A 18 5.28 3.89 -14.24
CA SER A 18 5.23 5.23 -13.64
C SER A 18 5.21 6.37 -14.67
N ASP A 19 5.41 6.09 -15.97
CA ASP A 19 5.45 7.11 -17.03
C ASP A 19 4.08 7.75 -17.31
N ARG A 20 3.00 6.97 -17.12
CA ARG A 20 1.61 7.38 -17.40
C ARG A 20 0.75 6.92 -16.25
N ASP A 21 0.56 7.79 -15.24
CA ASP A 21 -0.32 7.62 -14.08
C ASP A 21 -1.07 6.28 -14.03
N ASN A 22 -0.41 5.24 -13.49
CA ASN A 22 -0.96 3.89 -13.44
C ASN A 22 -1.69 3.69 -12.12
N TYR A 23 -3.01 3.80 -12.17
CA TYR A 23 -3.88 3.53 -11.02
C TYR A 23 -4.19 2.05 -10.95
N MET A 24 -4.08 1.49 -9.75
CA MET A 24 -4.36 0.09 -9.47
C MET A 24 -5.47 -0.02 -8.43
N SER A 25 -6.30 -1.06 -8.55
CA SER A 25 -7.21 -1.48 -7.50
C SER A 25 -6.42 -1.89 -6.24
N ALA A 26 -7.12 -2.05 -5.13
CA ALA A 26 -6.50 -2.53 -3.90
C ALA A 26 -5.92 -3.95 -4.09
N GLU A 27 -6.63 -4.83 -4.78
CA GLU A 27 -6.18 -6.19 -5.11
C GLU A 27 -4.99 -6.18 -6.08
N GLU A 28 -5.04 -5.33 -7.11
CA GLU A 28 -3.95 -5.18 -8.06
C GLU A 28 -2.68 -4.68 -7.38
N SER A 29 -2.82 -3.76 -6.42
CA SER A 29 -1.70 -3.24 -5.63
C SER A 29 -1.05 -4.34 -4.78
N VAL A 30 -1.83 -5.30 -4.26
CA VAL A 30 -1.29 -6.49 -3.57
C VAL A 30 -0.52 -7.36 -4.55
N ALA A 31 -1.12 -7.70 -5.69
CA ALA A 31 -0.48 -8.53 -6.70
C ALA A 31 0.79 -7.88 -7.29
N TYR A 32 0.84 -6.55 -7.33
CA TYR A 32 2.01 -5.80 -7.75
C TYR A 32 3.14 -5.82 -6.70
N GLY A 33 2.81 -6.05 -5.44
CA GLY A 33 3.76 -6.01 -4.32
C GLY A 33 3.93 -4.62 -3.71
N LEU A 34 2.98 -3.70 -3.95
CA LEU A 34 2.97 -2.36 -3.33
C LEU A 34 2.40 -2.40 -1.91
N VAL A 35 1.48 -3.33 -1.63
CA VAL A 35 0.84 -3.50 -0.33
C VAL A 35 0.76 -4.99 0.01
N ASP A 36 0.81 -5.34 1.30
CA ASP A 36 0.81 -6.75 1.71
C ASP A 36 -0.60 -7.36 1.71
N LYS A 37 -1.61 -6.57 2.10
CA LYS A 37 -2.98 -7.05 2.26
C LYS A 37 -4.00 -5.91 2.20
N VAL A 38 -5.16 -6.17 1.62
CA VAL A 38 -6.34 -5.30 1.67
C VAL A 38 -7.20 -5.68 2.89
N LEU A 39 -7.62 -4.67 3.64
CA LEU A 39 -8.53 -4.83 4.79
C LEU A 39 -9.85 -4.14 4.48
N GLU A 40 -10.97 -4.82 4.72
CA GLU A 40 -12.32 -4.30 4.49
C GLU A 40 -12.86 -3.54 5.72
N SER A 41 -12.29 -3.82 6.90
CA SER A 41 -12.73 -3.21 8.14
C SER A 41 -11.58 -3.06 9.13
N ARG A 42 -11.65 -2.00 9.95
CA ARG A 42 -10.73 -1.77 11.08
C ARG A 42 -10.70 -2.93 12.05
N LYS A 43 -11.79 -3.71 12.16
CA LYS A 43 -11.88 -4.90 13.02
C LYS A 43 -10.85 -6.00 12.68
N GLN A 44 -10.25 -5.95 11.49
CA GLN A 44 -9.23 -6.90 11.06
C GLN A 44 -7.82 -6.49 11.50
N LEU A 45 -7.65 -5.30 12.09
CA LEU A 45 -6.38 -4.84 12.65
C LEU A 45 -6.20 -5.32 14.09
N PRO A 46 -4.96 -5.54 14.54
CA PRO A 46 -4.68 -5.74 15.96
C PRO A 46 -5.11 -4.54 16.81
N ASP A 47 -5.63 -4.80 18.01
CA ASP A 47 -6.13 -3.75 18.91
C ASP A 47 -5.10 -2.65 19.20
N ALA A 48 -3.82 -3.03 19.35
CA ALA A 48 -2.71 -2.09 19.55
C ALA A 48 -2.54 -1.11 18.37
N VAL A 49 -2.82 -1.56 17.14
CA VAL A 49 -2.76 -0.72 15.94
C VAL A 49 -3.96 0.22 15.89
N ILE A 50 -5.15 -0.25 16.27
CA ILE A 50 -6.35 0.60 16.32
C ILE A 50 -6.15 1.75 17.33
N ALA A 51 -5.68 1.44 18.54
CA ALA A 51 -5.41 2.43 19.57
C ALA A 51 -4.44 3.53 19.10
N ALA A 52 -3.33 3.13 18.46
CA ALA A 52 -2.33 4.08 17.94
C ALA A 52 -2.85 4.96 16.77
N ILE A 53 -3.80 4.46 15.98
CA ILE A 53 -4.44 5.25 14.91
C ILE A 53 -5.40 6.27 15.51
N ASP A 54 -6.18 5.89 16.51
CA ASP A 54 -7.17 6.76 17.14
C ASP A 54 -6.50 7.92 17.91
N GLU A 55 -5.34 7.68 18.55
CA GLU A 55 -4.56 8.73 19.25
C GLU A 55 -3.97 9.81 18.34
N LYS A 56 -3.69 9.48 17.07
CA LYS A 56 -3.04 10.41 16.12
C LYS A 56 -4.01 11.29 15.35
N ARG A 57 -5.31 11.22 15.64
CA ARG A 57 -6.31 12.08 14.99
C ARG A 57 -6.52 13.33 15.84
N PRO A 58 -5.92 14.50 15.53
CA PRO A 58 -6.43 15.74 16.09
C PRO A 58 -7.91 15.85 15.68
N GLU A 59 -8.80 16.04 16.65
CA GLU A 59 -10.20 16.30 16.35
C GLU A 59 -10.28 17.53 15.42
N ALA A 60 -11.03 17.37 14.33
CA ALA A 60 -11.27 18.41 13.34
C ALA A 60 -12.14 19.54 13.91
#